data_AF-A0A140D4B1-F1
#
_entry.id   AF-A0A140D4B1-F1
#
_cell.length_a   1.000
_cell.length_b   1.000
_cell.length_c   1.000
_cell.angle_alpha   90.00
_cell.angle_beta   90.00
_cell.angle_gamma   90.00
#
_symmetry.space_group_name_H-M   'P 1'
#
loop_
_entity.id
_entity.type
_entity.pdbx_description
1 polymer ?
#
loop_
_entity_poly.entity_id
_entity_poly.type
_entity_poly.pdbx_seq_one_letter_code
_entity_poly.pdbx_strand_id
1 'polypeptide(L)'
;GFYVCPGSHRPRWARSCGGPEAYYCASWGCETTGRAAWKPTSSWDYITVSNNLSSPQATKACKNNGWCNPLVLRFTGPGKKATSWTTGYEWGLRLYISGHDPGLTFGIRLRVTDLGPRVPIGPNPVLSDQRPPSWSVPARPPPPSASPSPGNLPTPTLLPQEGTGNRLLNLVQGAYLTLNVTDPTKTQECWLCLVSE
;
A
#
# COMPACT_ATOMS: atom_id res chain seq x y z
N GLY A 1 10.92 -12.11 33.48
CA GLY A 1 10.31 -12.04 32.13
C GLY A 1 9.45 -10.79 32.06
N PHE A 2 8.57 -10.65 31.08
CA PHE A 2 7.54 -9.61 31.08
C PHE A 2 6.31 -10.05 30.32
N TYR A 3 5.18 -9.42 30.61
CA TYR A 3 3.89 -9.63 29.95
C TYR A 3 3.23 -8.28 29.67
N VAL A 4 2.38 -8.26 28.65
CA VAL A 4 1.77 -7.04 28.11
C VAL A 4 0.28 -7.24 27.99
N CYS A 5 -0.50 -6.26 28.46
CA CYS A 5 -1.96 -6.27 28.42
C CYS A 5 -2.49 -5.10 27.59
N PRO A 6 -3.51 -5.31 26.77
CA PRO A 6 -4.12 -4.27 25.95
C PRO A 6 -4.99 -3.34 26.78
N GLY A 7 -4.98 -2.06 26.37
CA GLY A 7 -5.80 -1.01 26.96
C GLY A 7 -7.27 -1.08 26.54
N SER A 8 -7.83 0.07 26.17
CA SER A 8 -9.27 0.20 25.94
C SER A 8 -9.83 -0.57 24.74
N HIS A 9 -8.99 -0.99 23.78
CA HIS A 9 -9.40 -1.76 22.60
C HIS A 9 -9.64 -3.25 22.87
N ARG A 10 -9.53 -3.68 24.13
CA ARG A 10 -9.82 -5.05 24.54
C ARG A 10 -11.31 -5.41 24.42
N PRO A 11 -11.65 -6.69 24.19
CA PRO A 11 -13.02 -7.19 24.21
C PRO A 11 -13.71 -6.95 25.56
N ARG A 12 -15.05 -6.92 25.54
CA ARG A 12 -15.86 -6.70 26.74
C ARG A 12 -15.64 -7.73 27.85
N TRP A 13 -15.26 -8.97 27.52
CA TRP A 13 -15.00 -9.99 28.53
C TRP A 13 -13.73 -9.69 29.36
N ALA A 14 -12.81 -8.87 28.85
CA ALA A 14 -11.56 -8.49 29.53
C ALA A 14 -11.72 -7.22 30.41
N ARG A 15 -12.95 -6.89 30.82
CA ARG A 15 -13.22 -5.69 31.64
C ARG A 15 -12.61 -5.75 33.04
N SER A 16 -12.41 -6.95 33.59
CA SER A 16 -11.77 -7.18 34.90
C SER A 16 -10.29 -6.83 34.94
N CYS A 17 -9.67 -6.51 33.79
CA CYS A 17 -8.24 -6.26 33.68
C CYS A 17 -7.77 -4.90 34.23
N GLY A 18 -8.67 -4.10 34.82
CA GLY A 18 -8.34 -2.80 35.41
C GLY A 18 -7.95 -1.75 34.37
N GLY A 19 -7.65 -0.53 34.84
CA GLY A 19 -7.26 0.60 34.02
C GLY A 19 -5.73 0.82 33.98
N PRO A 20 -5.30 2.04 33.59
CA PRO A 20 -3.89 2.42 33.57
C PRO A 20 -3.16 2.23 34.91
N GLU A 21 -3.86 2.40 36.04
CA GLU A 21 -3.32 2.20 37.40
C GLU A 21 -2.84 0.78 37.66
N ALA A 22 -3.42 -0.19 36.95
CA ALA A 22 -3.01 -1.59 36.98
C ALA A 22 -2.19 -1.97 35.74
N TYR A 23 -1.78 -1.01 34.91
CA TYR A 23 -1.16 -1.26 33.60
C TYR A 23 -2.02 -2.20 32.74
N TYR A 24 -3.35 -2.11 32.87
CA TYR A 24 -4.31 -2.99 32.21
C TYR A 24 -4.12 -4.50 32.50
N CYS A 25 -3.35 -4.85 33.53
CA CYS A 25 -2.96 -6.20 33.91
C CYS A 25 -3.38 -6.53 35.35
N ALA A 26 -4.61 -6.22 35.75
CA ALA A 26 -5.07 -6.44 37.13
C ALA A 26 -5.22 -7.93 37.52
N SER A 27 -5.27 -8.83 36.55
CA SER A 27 -5.48 -10.27 36.79
C SER A 27 -4.79 -11.12 35.72
N TRP A 28 -4.49 -12.37 36.04
CA TRP A 28 -3.97 -13.33 35.07
C TRP A 28 -4.99 -13.59 33.95
N GLY A 29 -4.48 -13.77 32.73
CA GLY A 29 -5.30 -13.92 31.52
C GLY A 29 -5.65 -12.59 30.85
N CYS A 30 -5.25 -11.46 31.43
CA CYS A 30 -5.34 -10.15 30.79
C CYS A 30 -4.24 -9.94 29.75
N GLU A 31 -3.10 -10.61 29.93
CA GLU A 31 -1.96 -10.49 29.05
C GLU A 31 -2.18 -11.19 27.71
N THR A 32 -1.73 -10.55 26.64
CA THR A 32 -1.93 -11.01 25.26
C THR A 32 -0.63 -11.28 24.52
N THR A 33 0.50 -10.77 25.04
CA THR A 33 1.84 -10.97 24.50
C THR A 33 2.91 -10.74 25.57
N GLY A 34 4.14 -11.15 25.29
CA GLY A 34 5.31 -10.82 26.10
C GLY A 34 6.34 -11.93 26.09
N ARG A 35 7.41 -11.74 26.87
CA ARG A 35 8.45 -12.76 27.09
C ARG A 35 8.32 -13.33 28.51
N ALA A 36 7.38 -14.26 28.65
CA ALA A 36 7.16 -15.04 29.86
C ALA A 36 7.24 -16.56 29.58
N ALA A 37 7.38 -17.37 30.63
CA ALA A 37 7.51 -18.82 30.51
C ALA A 37 6.26 -19.46 29.86
N TRP A 38 5.08 -18.94 30.19
CA TRP A 38 3.78 -19.40 29.67
C TRP A 38 3.45 -18.88 28.27
N LYS A 39 4.31 -18.03 27.66
CA LYS A 39 4.18 -17.53 26.28
C LYS A 39 2.77 -17.00 25.96
N PRO A 40 2.32 -15.91 26.61
CA PRO A 40 0.99 -15.37 26.36
C PRO A 40 0.83 -14.97 24.89
N THR A 41 -0.33 -15.30 24.33
CA THR A 41 -0.70 -15.02 22.93
C THR A 41 -2.18 -14.66 22.84
N SER A 42 -2.56 -13.96 21.77
CA SER A 42 -3.94 -13.56 21.51
C SER A 42 -4.25 -13.66 20.01
N SER A 43 -5.48 -14.06 19.68
CA SER A 43 -6.00 -14.10 18.31
C SER A 43 -6.57 -12.76 17.83
N TRP A 44 -6.70 -11.77 18.72
CA TRP A 44 -7.42 -10.53 18.44
C TRP A 44 -6.62 -9.26 18.72
N ASP A 45 -5.59 -9.32 19.57
CA ASP A 45 -4.79 -8.12 19.89
C ASP A 45 -3.89 -7.72 18.73
N TYR A 46 -3.50 -6.45 18.69
CA TYR A 46 -2.94 -5.81 17.50
C TYR A 46 -1.44 -5.96 17.35
N ILE A 47 -0.75 -6.34 18.43
CA ILE A 47 0.70 -6.41 18.47
C ILE A 47 1.19 -7.68 19.17
N THR A 48 2.41 -8.09 18.83
CA THR A 48 3.24 -8.91 19.70
C THR A 48 4.46 -8.12 20.13
N VAL A 49 4.94 -8.38 21.35
CA VAL A 49 6.08 -7.71 21.97
C VAL A 49 7.04 -8.76 22.51
N SER A 50 8.32 -8.60 22.20
CA SER A 50 9.42 -9.44 22.69
C SER A 50 10.67 -8.59 22.97
N ASN A 51 11.69 -9.17 23.60
CA ASN A 51 13.03 -8.59 23.62
C ASN A 51 13.62 -8.57 22.20
N ASN A 52 14.29 -7.47 21.84
CA ASN A 52 15.01 -7.37 20.57
C ASN A 52 16.46 -7.89 20.66
N LEU A 53 17.00 -8.01 21.87
CA LEU A 53 18.37 -8.50 22.11
C LEU A 53 18.36 -9.82 22.88
N SER A 54 19.37 -10.64 22.59
CA SER A 54 19.76 -11.76 23.44
C SER A 54 20.49 -11.26 24.70
N SER A 55 20.54 -12.08 25.76
CA SER A 55 21.21 -11.72 27.02
C SER A 55 22.68 -11.29 26.84
N PRO A 56 23.52 -11.96 26.02
CA PRO A 56 24.89 -11.52 25.79
C PRO A 56 24.99 -10.12 25.14
N GLN A 57 24.13 -9.85 24.15
CA GLN A 57 24.10 -8.54 23.48
C GLN A 57 23.63 -7.44 24.43
N ALA A 58 22.57 -7.71 25.20
CA ALA A 58 22.05 -6.77 26.20
C ALA A 58 23.12 -6.48 27.28
N THR A 59 23.84 -7.49 27.75
CA THR A 59 24.88 -7.33 28.77
C THR A 59 25.99 -6.40 28.29
N LYS A 60 26.44 -6.56 27.03
CA LYS A 60 27.43 -5.66 26.43
C LYS A 60 26.92 -4.22 26.34
N ALA A 61 25.66 -4.02 25.93
CA ALA A 61 25.04 -2.70 25.87
C ALA A 61 24.91 -2.04 27.26
N CYS A 62 24.46 -2.79 28.27
CA CYS A 62 24.29 -2.26 29.63
C CYS A 62 25.64 -1.85 30.25
N LYS A 63 26.68 -2.67 30.07
CA LYS A 63 28.04 -2.36 30.58
C LYS A 63 28.62 -1.08 30.01
N ASN A 64 28.21 -0.71 28.79
CA ASN A 64 28.61 0.52 28.14
C ASN A 64 27.70 1.71 28.49
N ASN A 65 26.87 1.60 29.54
CA ASN A 65 25.87 2.59 29.94
C ASN A 65 24.88 2.99 28.81
N GLY A 66 24.65 2.10 27.85
CA GLY A 66 23.70 2.30 26.76
C GLY A 66 22.29 1.80 27.08
N TRP A 67 21.32 2.17 26.24
CA TRP A 67 19.96 1.60 26.27
C TRP A 67 20.00 0.12 25.93
N CYS A 68 19.84 -0.74 26.94
CA CYS A 68 20.09 -2.17 26.81
C CYS A 68 18.86 -3.08 26.97
N ASN A 69 17.68 -2.49 27.12
CA ASN A 69 16.39 -3.20 27.18
C ASN A 69 15.48 -2.88 25.98
N PRO A 70 15.95 -2.98 24.72
CA PRO A 70 15.10 -2.68 23.57
C PRO A 70 14.05 -3.78 23.37
N LEU A 71 12.84 -3.32 23.04
CA LEU A 71 11.73 -4.18 22.66
C LEU A 71 11.60 -4.26 21.15
N VAL A 72 11.17 -5.41 20.64
CA VAL A 72 10.71 -5.57 19.27
C VAL A 72 9.19 -5.70 19.28
N LEU A 73 8.54 -4.91 18.44
CA LEU A 73 7.10 -4.90 18.28
C LEU A 73 6.73 -5.31 16.86
N ARG A 74 5.73 -6.18 16.73
CA ARG A 74 5.22 -6.64 15.43
C ARG A 74 3.71 -6.52 15.37
N PHE A 75 3.19 -5.94 14.29
CA PHE A 75 1.75 -5.90 14.06
C PHE A 75 1.20 -7.28 13.68
N THR A 76 0.14 -7.69 14.35
CA THR A 76 -0.60 -8.93 14.06
C THR A 76 -1.53 -8.76 12.86
N GLY A 77 -2.16 -9.85 12.42
CA GLY A 77 -3.22 -9.80 11.41
C GLY A 77 -4.35 -8.83 11.76
N PRO A 78 -4.96 -8.93 12.96
CA PRO A 78 -5.93 -7.95 13.45
C PRO A 78 -5.37 -6.52 13.52
N GLY A 79 -4.14 -6.34 14.00
CA GLY A 79 -3.54 -5.02 14.11
C GLY A 79 -3.36 -4.30 12.77
N LYS A 80 -3.00 -5.05 11.72
CA LYS A 80 -2.91 -4.50 10.35
C LYS A 80 -4.27 -4.09 9.76
N LYS A 81 -5.38 -4.63 10.29
CA LYS A 81 -6.74 -4.31 9.84
C LYS A 81 -7.41 -3.21 10.66
N ALA A 82 -6.86 -2.86 11.82
CA ALA A 82 -7.38 -1.79 12.65
C ALA A 82 -7.21 -0.43 11.96
N THR A 83 -8.23 0.41 12.01
CA THR A 83 -8.27 1.68 11.26
C THR A 83 -7.97 2.92 12.12
N SER A 84 -8.14 2.83 13.44
CA SER A 84 -7.97 3.98 14.36
C SER A 84 -6.54 4.20 14.85
N TRP A 85 -5.51 3.81 14.09
CA TRP A 85 -4.11 4.00 14.48
C TRP A 85 -3.71 5.47 14.62
N THR A 86 -4.41 6.40 13.96
CA THR A 86 -4.14 7.85 14.08
C THR A 86 -4.50 8.39 15.46
N THR A 87 -5.59 7.90 16.07
CA THR A 87 -5.92 8.14 17.48
C THR A 87 -4.90 7.46 18.38
N GLY A 88 -4.50 6.24 18.00
CA GLY A 88 -3.54 5.42 18.73
C GLY A 88 -4.21 4.44 19.68
N TYR A 89 -3.44 3.43 20.07
CA TYR A 89 -3.83 2.40 21.01
C TYR A 89 -2.79 2.30 22.12
N GLU A 90 -3.22 1.81 23.29
CA GLU A 90 -2.39 1.71 24.48
C GLU A 90 -2.28 0.28 24.98
N TRP A 91 -1.16 0.00 25.63
CA TRP A 91 -0.88 -1.23 26.33
C TRP A 91 -0.19 -0.93 27.66
N GLY A 92 -0.30 -1.84 28.60
CA GLY A 92 0.54 -1.87 29.78
C GLY A 92 1.52 -3.03 29.72
N LEU A 93 2.73 -2.80 30.19
CA LEU A 93 3.79 -3.80 30.31
C LEU A 93 4.15 -3.95 31.78
N ARG A 94 4.21 -5.20 32.26
CA ARG A 94 4.70 -5.53 33.59
C ARG A 94 5.89 -6.47 33.52
N LEU A 95 6.90 -6.21 34.34
CA LEU A 95 8.01 -7.15 34.56
C LEU A 95 7.50 -8.27 35.48
N TYR A 96 7.69 -9.52 35.06
CA TYR A 96 7.39 -10.68 35.89
C TYR A 96 8.60 -10.99 36.77
N ILE A 97 8.51 -10.60 38.04
CA ILE A 97 9.55 -10.75 39.07
C ILE A 97 8.93 -11.28 40.38
N SER A 98 9.77 -11.67 41.33
CA SER A 98 9.29 -12.04 42.66
C SER A 98 8.79 -10.80 43.41
N GLY A 99 7.56 -10.85 43.93
CA GLY A 99 6.96 -9.76 44.71
C GLY A 99 5.99 -8.93 43.86
N HIS A 100 6.08 -7.60 43.95
CA HIS A 100 5.27 -6.70 43.15
C HIS A 100 5.88 -6.55 41.75
N ASP A 101 5.08 -6.81 40.72
CA ASP A 101 5.47 -6.65 39.32
C ASP A 101 5.41 -5.17 38.89
N PRO A 102 6.55 -4.45 38.78
CA PRO A 102 6.54 -3.08 38.32
C PRO A 102 6.15 -3.01 36.84
N GLY A 103 5.57 -1.89 36.43
CA GLY A 103 5.10 -1.73 35.07
C GLY A 103 5.07 -0.30 34.58
N LEU A 104 4.64 -0.17 33.32
CA LEU A 104 4.42 1.10 32.63
C LEU A 104 3.30 0.93 31.62
N THR A 105 2.69 2.05 31.21
CA THR A 105 1.83 2.12 30.02
C THR A 105 2.60 2.73 28.86
N PHE A 106 2.30 2.29 27.64
CA PHE A 106 2.84 2.86 26.41
C PHE A 106 1.78 2.86 25.30
N GLY A 107 1.93 3.80 24.36
CA GLY A 107 1.00 3.97 23.25
C GLY A 107 1.69 3.87 21.89
N ILE A 108 0.94 3.42 20.89
CA ILE A 108 1.38 3.36 19.49
C ILE A 108 0.36 4.09 18.64
N ARG A 109 0.84 5.03 17.82
CA ARG A 109 0.02 5.77 16.87
C ARG A 109 0.71 5.93 15.52
N LEU A 110 -0.09 5.97 14.47
CA LEU A 110 0.32 6.31 13.13
C LEU A 110 0.27 7.84 12.95
N ARG A 111 1.37 8.42 12.46
CA ARG A 111 1.39 9.79 11.94
C ARG A 111 1.44 9.72 10.42
N VAL A 112 0.43 10.28 9.77
CA VAL A 112 0.37 10.41 8.31
C VAL A 112 0.74 11.84 7.97
N THR A 113 1.83 12.01 7.23
CA THR A 113 2.27 13.30 6.70
C THR A 113 2.05 13.33 5.20
N ASP A 114 1.45 14.40 4.70
CA ASP A 114 1.38 14.63 3.26
C ASP A 114 2.79 14.91 2.72
N LEU A 115 3.12 14.34 1.57
CA LEU A 115 4.42 14.54 0.90
C LEU A 115 4.40 15.78 0.00
N GLY A 116 3.31 16.55 0.03
CA GLY A 116 3.10 17.74 -0.78
C GLY A 116 2.35 17.44 -2.08
N PRO A 117 2.08 18.47 -2.90
CA PRO A 117 1.35 18.31 -4.15
C PRO A 117 2.10 17.32 -5.05
N ARG A 118 1.47 16.18 -5.35
CA ARG A 118 1.89 15.35 -6.48
C ARG A 118 1.62 16.18 -7.73
N VAL A 119 2.63 16.90 -8.23
CA VAL A 119 2.52 17.62 -9.50
C VAL A 119 2.25 16.55 -10.56
N PRO A 120 1.08 16.56 -11.22
CA PRO A 120 0.89 15.69 -12.37
C PRO A 120 1.97 16.07 -13.38
N ILE A 121 2.82 15.12 -13.76
CA ILE A 121 3.61 15.29 -14.98
C ILE A 121 2.54 15.30 -16.09
N GLY A 122 2.23 16.51 -16.56
CA GLY A 122 1.19 16.77 -17.54
C GLY A 122 1.42 15.99 -18.83
N PRO A 123 0.43 15.98 -19.75
CA PRO A 123 0.57 15.27 -21.01
C PRO A 123 1.87 15.70 -21.69
N ASN A 124 2.66 14.73 -22.14
CA ASN A 124 3.87 14.99 -22.91
C ASN A 124 3.54 16.03 -24.00
N PRO A 125 4.36 17.06 -24.19
CA PRO A 125 4.13 18.08 -25.21
C PRO A 125 3.83 17.39 -26.54
N VAL A 126 2.63 17.63 -27.07
CA VAL A 126 2.23 17.12 -28.38
C VAL A 126 3.11 17.85 -29.40
N LEU A 127 3.98 17.10 -30.07
CA LEU A 127 4.72 17.61 -31.23
C LEU A 127 3.71 18.13 -32.24
N SER A 128 3.93 19.34 -32.77
CA SER A 128 2.99 20.09 -33.61
C SER A 128 2.47 19.33 -34.85
N ASP A 129 3.08 18.20 -35.21
CA ASP A 129 2.75 17.37 -36.36
C ASP A 129 1.77 16.22 -36.06
N GLN A 130 1.23 16.11 -34.85
CA GLN A 130 0.20 15.10 -34.55
C GLN A 130 -1.15 15.50 -35.16
N ARG A 131 -1.36 15.10 -36.42
CA ARG A 131 -2.70 15.06 -37.00
C ARG A 131 -3.53 14.00 -36.26
N PRO A 132 -4.79 14.29 -35.89
CA PRO A 132 -5.69 13.29 -35.31
C PRO A 132 -5.74 12.03 -36.21
N PRO A 133 -5.83 10.82 -35.64
CA PRO A 133 -6.13 9.63 -36.42
C PRO A 133 -7.35 9.91 -37.30
N SER A 134 -7.21 9.70 -38.61
CA SER A 134 -8.35 9.79 -39.52
C SER A 134 -9.28 8.63 -39.19
N TRP A 135 -10.36 8.91 -38.46
CA TRP A 135 -11.46 7.97 -38.36
C TRP A 135 -12.05 7.81 -39.76
N SER A 136 -12.11 6.59 -40.28
CA SER A 136 -12.78 6.31 -41.54
C SER A 136 -14.27 6.57 -41.36
N VAL A 137 -14.72 7.76 -41.74
CA VAL A 137 -16.13 8.08 -41.89
C VAL A 137 -16.70 7.07 -42.89
N PRO A 138 -17.77 6.32 -42.56
CA PRO A 138 -18.42 5.44 -43.52
C PRO A 138 -18.84 6.25 -44.75
N ALA A 139 -18.35 5.84 -45.93
CA ALA A 139 -18.65 6.51 -47.18
C ALA A 139 -20.17 6.51 -47.41
N ARG A 140 -20.78 7.70 -47.46
CA ARG A 140 -22.16 7.88 -47.91
C ARG A 140 -22.25 7.42 -49.37
N PRO A 141 -23.26 6.61 -49.75
CA PRO A 141 -23.41 6.18 -51.14
C PRO A 141 -23.66 7.38 -52.06
N PRO A 142 -23.06 7.40 -53.27
CA PRO A 142 -23.20 8.52 -54.19
C PRO A 142 -24.60 8.56 -54.83
N PRO A 143 -25.20 9.74 -55.05
CA PRO A 143 -26.40 9.89 -55.87
C PRO A 143 -26.08 9.68 -57.38
N PRO A 144 -27.07 9.29 -58.20
CA PRO A 144 -26.85 8.91 -59.60
C PRO A 144 -26.54 10.11 -60.52
N SER A 145 -25.74 9.79 -61.55
CA SER A 145 -25.07 10.66 -62.51
C SER A 145 -25.94 11.59 -63.38
N ALA A 146 -25.38 12.75 -63.70
CA ALA A 146 -25.57 13.44 -64.98
C ALA A 146 -24.23 14.00 -65.49
N SER A 147 -23.95 13.77 -66.77
CA SER A 147 -22.67 13.95 -67.49
C SER A 147 -22.41 15.40 -67.98
N PRO A 148 -21.39 15.70 -68.83
CA PRO A 148 -20.02 16.04 -68.45
C PRO A 148 -19.56 17.42 -68.98
N SER A 149 -18.48 17.99 -68.44
CA SER A 149 -17.65 18.98 -69.16
C SER A 149 -16.20 19.02 -68.67
N PRO A 150 -15.25 19.45 -69.53
CA PRO A 150 -13.91 18.89 -69.58
C PRO A 150 -12.85 19.77 -68.91
N GLY A 151 -11.81 19.14 -68.36
CA GLY A 151 -10.53 19.81 -68.13
C GLY A 151 -9.73 19.30 -66.93
N ASN A 152 -8.74 18.46 -67.23
CA ASN A 152 -7.34 18.49 -66.73
C ASN A 152 -6.77 17.16 -66.21
N LEU A 153 -5.51 16.95 -66.63
CA LEU A 153 -4.60 15.79 -66.50
C LEU A 153 -4.37 15.31 -65.04
N PRO A 154 -4.01 14.03 -64.82
CA PRO A 154 -3.84 13.46 -63.49
C PRO A 154 -2.52 13.90 -62.84
N THR A 155 -2.61 14.46 -61.64
CA THR A 155 -1.44 14.73 -60.77
C THR A 155 -1.14 13.47 -59.92
N PRO A 156 0.13 13.11 -59.66
CA PRO A 156 0.47 11.85 -58.99
C PRO A 156 -0.11 11.79 -57.58
N THR A 157 -0.87 10.73 -57.27
CA THR A 157 -1.41 10.48 -55.95
C THR A 157 -0.26 10.09 -55.02
N LEU A 158 0.27 11.06 -54.27
CA LEU A 158 1.13 10.78 -53.12
C LEU A 158 0.28 10.01 -52.10
N LEU A 159 0.66 8.77 -51.81
CA LEU A 159 0.07 7.97 -50.74
C LEU A 159 0.02 8.82 -49.46
N PRO A 160 -1.13 8.90 -48.75
CA PRO A 160 -1.17 9.60 -47.47
C PRO A 160 -0.20 8.92 -46.53
N GLN A 161 0.92 9.59 -46.25
CA GLN A 161 1.87 9.14 -45.25
C GLN A 161 1.10 9.03 -43.93
N GLU A 162 0.97 7.81 -43.38
CA GLU A 162 0.31 7.59 -42.10
C GLU A 162 0.83 8.59 -41.08
N GLY A 163 -0.08 9.37 -40.51
CA GLY A 163 0.26 10.39 -39.53
C GLY A 163 0.97 9.77 -38.32
N THR A 164 1.87 10.55 -37.72
CA THR A 164 2.70 10.13 -36.58
C THR A 164 1.87 9.53 -35.43
N GLY A 165 0.64 10.01 -35.22
CA GLY A 165 -0.30 9.44 -34.23
C GLY A 165 -0.67 7.98 -34.48
N ASN A 166 -0.93 7.59 -35.73
CA ASN A 166 -1.24 6.19 -36.08
C ASN A 166 -0.03 5.29 -35.86
N ARG A 167 1.18 5.78 -36.16
CA ARG A 167 2.42 5.03 -35.94
C ARG A 167 2.69 4.76 -34.46
N LEU A 168 2.44 5.76 -33.61
CA LEU A 168 2.56 5.62 -32.15
C LEU A 168 1.50 4.67 -31.58
N LEU A 169 0.24 4.78 -32.00
CA LEU A 169 -0.83 3.86 -31.61
C LEU A 169 -0.51 2.42 -32.02
N ASN A 170 -0.05 2.21 -33.25
CA ASN A 170 0.36 0.89 -33.74
C ASN A 170 1.54 0.31 -32.94
N LEU A 171 2.48 1.16 -32.52
CA LEU A 171 3.60 0.75 -31.66
C LEU A 171 3.12 0.29 -30.26
N VAL A 172 2.21 1.06 -29.64
CA VAL A 172 1.65 0.72 -28.32
C VAL A 172 0.80 -0.55 -28.41
N GLN A 173 -0.02 -0.68 -29.45
CA GLN A 173 -0.82 -1.87 -29.72
C GLN A 173 0.08 -3.11 -29.90
N GLY A 174 1.15 -3.00 -30.70
CA GLY A 174 2.09 -4.09 -30.93
C GLY A 174 2.85 -4.51 -29.67
N ALA A 175 3.28 -3.54 -28.86
CA ALA A 175 3.93 -3.81 -27.57
C ALA A 175 2.98 -4.52 -26.60
N TYR A 176 1.72 -4.06 -26.51
CA TYR A 176 0.70 -4.70 -25.68
C TYR A 176 0.44 -6.14 -26.11
N LEU A 177 0.21 -6.39 -27.41
CA LEU A 177 -0.04 -7.74 -27.92
C LEU A 177 1.13 -8.68 -27.63
N THR A 178 2.36 -8.20 -27.82
CA THR A 178 3.58 -8.99 -27.55
C THR A 178 3.72 -9.30 -26.06
N LEU A 179 3.49 -8.31 -25.19
CA LEU A 179 3.55 -8.47 -23.74
C LEU A 179 2.44 -9.39 -23.23
N ASN A 180 1.23 -9.29 -23.77
CA ASN A 180 0.10 -10.13 -23.37
C ASN A 180 0.34 -11.61 -23.70
N VAL A 181 1.01 -11.90 -24.83
CA VAL A 181 1.38 -13.26 -25.23
C VAL A 181 2.51 -13.82 -24.36
N THR A 182 3.45 -12.98 -23.93
CA THR A 182 4.66 -13.42 -23.24
C THR A 182 4.54 -13.43 -21.71
N ASP A 183 3.82 -12.48 -21.12
CA ASP A 183 3.56 -12.38 -19.68
C ASP A 183 2.22 -11.64 -19.42
N PRO A 184 1.08 -12.38 -19.42
CA PRO A 184 -0.25 -11.81 -19.29
C PRO A 184 -0.52 -11.19 -17.92
N THR A 185 0.34 -11.38 -16.92
CA THR A 185 0.15 -10.75 -15.60
C THR A 185 0.55 -9.28 -15.60
N LYS A 186 1.50 -8.89 -16.47
CA LYS A 186 1.99 -7.51 -16.58
C LYS A 186 1.06 -6.58 -17.35
N THR A 187 0.13 -7.14 -18.13
CA THR A 187 -0.90 -6.38 -18.84
C THR A 187 -2.16 -6.13 -18.00
N GLN A 188 -2.26 -6.72 -16.80
CA GLN A 188 -3.38 -6.49 -15.87
C GLN A 188 -3.25 -5.21 -15.03
N GLU A 189 -2.05 -4.62 -14.98
CA GLU A 189 -1.81 -3.34 -14.32
C GLU A 189 -2.38 -2.21 -15.21
N CYS A 190 -3.17 -1.30 -14.63
CA CYS A 190 -3.89 -0.21 -15.32
C CYS A 190 -3.02 0.74 -16.17
N TRP A 191 -1.70 0.60 -16.14
CA TRP A 191 -0.76 1.37 -16.96
C TRP A 191 -0.82 1.04 -18.46
N LEU A 192 -1.36 -0.12 -18.84
CA LEU A 192 -1.42 -0.59 -20.24
C LEU A 192 -2.84 -0.90 -20.74
N CYS A 193 -3.88 -0.60 -19.96
CA CYS A 193 -5.26 -0.83 -20.40
C CYS A 193 -5.64 0.20 -21.48
N LEU A 194 -5.37 -0.13 -22.74
CA LEU A 194 -6.06 0.50 -23.87
C LEU A 194 -7.53 0.11 -23.76
N VAL A 195 -8.37 1.04 -23.30
CA VAL A 195 -9.82 0.86 -23.29
C VAL A 195 -10.26 0.88 -24.75
N SER A 196 -10.54 -0.30 -25.30
CA SER A 196 -11.22 -0.46 -26.58
C SER A 196 -12.72 -0.33 -26.33
N GLU A 197 -13.37 0.65 -26.96
CA GLU A 197 -14.84 0.73 -27.09
C GLU A 197 -15.41 -0.45 -27.89
#